data_AF-A0AAW9IHY5-F1
#
_entry.id   AF-A0AAW9IHY5-F1
#
_cell.length_a   1.000
_cell.length_b   1.000
_cell.length_c   1.000
_cell.angle_alpha   90.00
_cell.angle_beta   90.00
_cell.angle_gamma   90.00
#
_symmetry.space_group_name_H-M   'P 1'
#
loop_
_entity.id
_entity.type
_entity.pdbx_description
1 polymer ?
#
loop_
_entity_poly.entity_id
_entity_poly.type
_entity_poly.pdbx_seq_one_letter_code
_entity_poly.pdbx_strand_id
1 'polypeptide(L)'
;EIQPKYDTEAIAEEAFNYGKSEGMFSKNSLIRKKKINNIDAKISYDEEILKTFEDKVKSEVNINPKNAKIEISSGNIVITPEVSGKKIDEEELHTKLVENINGDPTNIVELTFELKEEEAKVKEDDLKKITGKISGYSNSYRDTGDGRVRNMQIAAETVNGTIVMPGEEFSYNALIGDTTPDKGYEKAN
;
A
#
# COMPACT_ATOMS: atom_id res chain seq x y z
N GLU A 1 -7.40 20.06 -3.69
CA GLU A 1 -7.40 20.79 -2.40
C GLU A 1 -8.60 20.33 -1.59
N ILE A 2 -8.44 20.16 -0.28
CA ILE A 2 -9.43 19.51 0.62
C ILE A 2 -10.67 20.40 0.89
N GLN A 3 -10.67 21.67 0.45
CA GLN A 3 -11.78 22.64 0.57
C GLN A 3 -12.58 22.55 1.90
N PRO A 4 -11.90 22.70 3.05
CA PRO A 4 -12.56 22.66 4.34
C PRO A 4 -13.64 23.75 4.44
N LYS A 5 -14.86 23.37 4.88
CA LYS A 5 -15.95 24.30 5.16
C LYS A 5 -16.32 24.21 6.63
N TYR A 6 -16.59 25.33 7.28
CA TYR A 6 -17.11 25.31 8.64
C TYR A 6 -18.52 24.71 8.65
N ASP A 7 -18.77 23.78 9.58
CA ASP A 7 -20.10 23.27 9.88
C ASP A 7 -20.85 24.30 10.73
N THR A 8 -21.33 25.34 10.05
CA THR A 8 -22.02 26.46 10.69
C THR A 8 -23.32 26.03 11.38
N GLU A 9 -23.95 24.93 10.93
CA GLU A 9 -25.18 24.43 11.53
C GLU A 9 -24.89 23.77 12.88
N ALA A 10 -23.92 22.86 12.94
CA ALA A 10 -23.53 22.23 14.21
C ALA A 10 -22.99 23.24 15.22
N ILE A 11 -22.17 24.20 14.77
CA ILE A 11 -21.65 25.28 15.62
C ILE A 11 -22.79 26.16 16.15
N ALA A 12 -23.76 26.51 15.30
CA ALA A 12 -24.91 27.32 15.71
C ALA A 12 -25.82 26.56 16.69
N GLU A 13 -26.02 25.25 16.50
CA GLU A 13 -26.80 24.42 17.40
C GLU A 13 -26.13 24.27 18.77
N GLU A 14 -24.83 24.02 18.80
CA GLU A 14 -24.04 23.96 20.04
C GLU A 14 -24.09 25.31 20.78
N ALA A 15 -23.92 26.42 20.06
CA ALA A 15 -24.03 27.77 20.61
C ALA A 15 -25.42 28.05 21.17
N PHE A 16 -26.46 27.63 20.46
CA PHE A 16 -27.85 27.83 20.86
C PHE A 16 -28.25 26.99 22.08
N ASN A 17 -27.69 25.79 22.21
CA ASN A 17 -27.96 24.88 23.32
C ASN A 17 -27.10 25.16 24.56
N TYR A 18 -26.03 25.94 24.44
CA TYR A 18 -25.15 26.28 25.56
C TYR A 18 -25.91 26.90 26.74
N GLY A 19 -25.82 26.23 27.90
CA GLY A 19 -26.48 26.66 29.13
C GLY A 19 -28.00 26.48 29.16
N LYS A 20 -28.63 25.92 28.10
CA LYS A 20 -30.09 25.75 28.03
C LYS A 20 -30.59 24.56 28.83
N SER A 21 -29.81 23.49 28.89
CA SER A 21 -30.01 22.29 29.72
C SER A 21 -29.73 22.51 31.21
N GLU A 22 -29.09 23.62 31.57
CA GLU A 22 -28.68 23.92 32.94
C GLU A 22 -29.83 24.38 33.86
N GLY A 23 -29.70 24.10 35.15
CA GLY A 23 -30.64 24.56 36.18
C GLY A 23 -30.63 26.08 36.39
N MET A 24 -31.68 26.60 37.04
CA MET A 24 -31.91 28.05 37.21
C MET A 24 -30.75 28.78 37.92
N PHE A 25 -30.11 28.12 38.90
CA PHE A 25 -28.95 28.65 39.62
C PHE A 25 -27.69 28.71 38.74
N SER A 26 -27.42 27.66 37.96
CA SER A 26 -26.28 27.59 37.02
C SER A 26 -26.37 28.67 35.94
N LYS A 27 -27.57 28.87 35.36
CA LYS A 27 -27.84 29.93 34.37
C LYS A 27 -27.52 31.32 34.91
N ASN A 28 -28.00 31.64 36.12
CA ASN A 28 -27.73 32.93 36.76
C ASN A 28 -26.23 33.14 37.06
N SER A 29 -25.52 32.06 37.42
CA SER A 29 -24.05 32.09 37.63
C SER A 29 -23.28 32.37 36.32
N LEU A 30 -23.67 31.72 35.22
CA LEU A 30 -23.06 31.93 33.90
C LEU A 30 -23.17 33.38 33.43
N ILE A 31 -24.37 33.98 33.57
CA ILE A 31 -24.63 35.39 33.21
C ILE A 31 -23.81 36.33 34.09
N ARG A 32 -23.80 36.13 35.41
CA ARG A 32 -23.09 37.01 36.36
C ARG A 32 -21.58 36.96 36.19
N LYS A 33 -21.02 35.79 35.89
CA LYS A 33 -19.57 35.61 35.70
C LYS A 33 -19.09 36.03 34.30
N LYS A 34 -20.00 36.39 33.38
CA LYS A 34 -19.69 36.67 31.97
C LYS A 34 -18.76 35.60 31.37
N LYS A 35 -19.03 34.33 31.68
CA LYS A 35 -18.16 33.22 31.25
C LYS A 35 -18.23 33.13 29.73
N ILE A 36 -17.16 33.55 29.05
CA ILE A 36 -17.01 33.39 27.61
C ILE A 36 -16.83 31.89 27.34
N ASN A 37 -17.66 31.36 26.46
CA ASN A 37 -17.51 29.99 25.96
C ASN A 37 -17.01 30.09 24.51
N ASN A 38 -15.82 29.56 24.26
CA ASN A 38 -15.34 29.38 22.91
C ASN A 38 -15.91 28.05 22.42
N ILE A 39 -16.60 28.09 21.28
CA ILE A 39 -17.09 26.90 20.61
C ILE A 39 -16.12 26.66 19.46
N ASP A 40 -15.48 25.51 19.49
CA ASP A 40 -14.50 25.16 18.48
C ASP A 40 -15.20 24.95 17.14
N ALA A 41 -14.63 25.51 16.09
CA ALA A 41 -15.22 25.44 14.78
C ALA A 41 -15.04 24.02 14.21
N LYS A 42 -16.12 23.25 14.12
CA LYS A 42 -16.11 21.97 13.42
C LYS A 42 -16.00 22.21 11.91
N ILE A 43 -15.06 21.53 11.27
CA ILE A 43 -14.86 21.62 9.83
C ILE A 43 -15.47 20.38 9.18
N SER A 44 -16.35 20.61 8.21
CA SER A 44 -16.82 19.61 7.25
C SER A 44 -15.84 19.57 6.08
N TYR A 45 -15.31 18.38 5.77
CA TYR A 45 -14.42 18.13 4.64
C TYR A 45 -14.99 16.98 3.78
N ASP A 46 -14.58 16.96 2.52
CA ASP A 46 -14.93 15.88 1.60
C ASP A 46 -14.01 14.67 1.86
N GLU A 47 -14.61 13.60 2.39
CA GLU A 47 -13.93 12.36 2.75
C GLU A 47 -13.29 11.68 1.52
N GLU A 48 -13.85 11.86 0.32
CA GLU A 48 -13.26 11.31 -0.91
C GLU A 48 -11.97 12.04 -1.30
N ILE A 49 -11.93 13.37 -1.09
CA ILE A 49 -10.72 14.16 -1.36
C ILE A 49 -9.63 13.82 -0.35
N LEU A 50 -9.99 13.61 0.93
CA LEU A 50 -9.06 13.17 1.96
C LEU A 50 -8.47 11.80 1.61
N LYS A 51 -9.32 10.85 1.24
CA LYS A 51 -8.88 9.51 0.82
C LYS A 51 -7.96 9.54 -0.41
N THR A 52 -8.29 10.37 -1.40
CA THR A 52 -7.44 10.55 -2.58
C THR A 52 -6.06 11.11 -2.20
N PHE A 53 -6.01 12.02 -1.22
CA PHE A 53 -4.75 12.56 -0.72
C PHE A 53 -3.96 11.51 0.06
N GLU A 54 -4.61 10.73 0.93
CA GLU A 54 -3.99 9.62 1.64
C GLU A 54 -3.41 8.58 0.67
N ASP A 55 -4.14 8.20 -0.37
CA ASP A 55 -3.68 7.26 -1.39
C ASP A 55 -2.47 7.79 -2.15
N LYS A 56 -2.44 9.09 -2.43
CA LYS A 56 -1.27 9.74 -3.03
C LYS A 56 -0.05 9.66 -2.11
N VAL A 57 -0.21 10.02 -0.83
CA VAL A 57 0.87 9.95 0.17
C VAL A 57 1.37 8.50 0.31
N LYS A 58 0.46 7.53 0.39
CA LYS A 58 0.78 6.10 0.42
C LYS A 58 1.60 5.71 -0.80
N SER A 59 1.24 6.14 -2.00
CA SER A 59 1.95 5.77 -3.24
C SER A 59 3.36 6.36 -3.33
N GLU A 60 3.61 7.53 -2.71
CA GLU A 60 4.93 8.19 -2.73
C GLU A 60 5.85 7.67 -1.61
N VAL A 61 5.27 7.30 -0.46
CA VAL A 61 6.03 6.94 0.75
C VAL A 61 6.20 5.43 0.91
N ASN A 62 5.23 4.62 0.46
CA ASN A 62 5.30 3.17 0.63
C ASN A 62 6.36 2.56 -0.28
N ILE A 63 7.26 1.79 0.32
CA ILE A 63 8.29 1.03 -0.36
C ILE A 63 7.87 -0.43 -0.30
N ASN A 64 7.49 -1.02 -1.44
CA ASN A 64 7.14 -2.42 -1.49
C ASN A 64 8.36 -3.32 -1.18
N PRO A 65 8.18 -4.40 -0.40
CA PRO A 65 9.26 -5.36 -0.16
C PRO A 65 9.69 -6.04 -1.46
N LYS A 66 10.97 -6.40 -1.56
CA LYS A 66 11.50 -7.20 -2.67
C LYS A 66 11.82 -8.59 -2.15
N ASN A 67 11.15 -9.59 -2.72
CA ASN A 67 11.40 -11.00 -2.42
C ASN A 67 12.84 -11.41 -2.75
N ALA A 68 13.37 -12.34 -1.96
CA ALA A 68 14.62 -13.00 -2.26
C ALA A 68 14.51 -13.77 -3.59
N LYS A 69 15.61 -13.85 -4.33
CA LYS A 69 15.69 -14.56 -5.62
C LYS A 69 16.72 -15.68 -5.56
N ILE A 70 16.44 -16.76 -6.28
CA ILE A 70 17.37 -17.87 -6.47
C ILE A 70 17.71 -18.02 -7.95
N GLU A 71 19.01 -18.12 -8.24
CA GLU A 71 19.54 -18.38 -9.56
C GLU A 71 20.48 -19.58 -9.51
N ILE A 72 20.37 -20.49 -10.50
CA ILE A 72 21.22 -21.68 -10.59
C ILE A 72 22.15 -21.51 -11.78
N SER A 73 23.42 -21.19 -11.53
CA SER A 73 24.45 -20.99 -12.55
C SER A 73 25.52 -22.07 -12.45
N SER A 74 25.63 -22.92 -13.48
CA SER A 74 26.66 -23.98 -13.57
C SER A 74 26.75 -24.90 -12.34
N GLY A 75 25.59 -25.20 -11.73
CA GLY A 75 25.51 -26.06 -10.53
C GLY A 75 25.70 -25.33 -9.20
N ASN A 76 26.02 -24.03 -9.21
CA ASN A 76 26.04 -23.20 -8.00
C ASN A 76 24.70 -22.49 -7.83
N ILE A 77 24.19 -22.51 -6.60
CA ILE A 77 22.99 -21.77 -6.21
C ILE A 77 23.46 -20.39 -5.74
N VAL A 78 22.98 -19.35 -6.41
CA VAL A 78 23.19 -17.95 -6.03
C VAL A 78 21.87 -17.42 -5.48
N ILE A 79 21.88 -16.98 -4.22
CA ILE A 79 20.71 -16.39 -3.57
C ILE A 79 20.94 -14.89 -3.46
N THR A 80 19.99 -14.11 -3.98
CA THR A 80 19.92 -12.67 -3.73
C THR A 80 18.99 -12.45 -2.54
N PRO A 81 19.45 -11.80 -1.46
CA PRO A 81 18.64 -11.58 -0.26
C PRO A 81 17.45 -10.66 -0.56
N GLU A 82 16.41 -10.81 0.25
CA GLU A 82 15.25 -9.94 0.26
C GLU A 82 15.59 -8.54 0.76
N VAL A 83 14.75 -7.58 0.40
CA VAL A 83 14.78 -6.23 0.94
C VAL A 83 13.42 -5.95 1.58
N SER A 84 13.42 -5.67 2.88
CA SER A 84 12.21 -5.27 3.60
C SER A 84 11.63 -3.99 3.01
N GLY A 85 10.31 -4.00 2.86
CA GLY A 85 9.53 -2.83 2.50
C GLY A 85 9.29 -1.93 3.71
N LYS A 86 8.70 -0.78 3.45
CA LYS A 86 8.27 0.17 4.45
C LYS A 86 6.88 0.68 4.09
N LYS A 87 5.93 0.55 5.01
CA LYS A 87 4.55 0.98 4.81
C LYS A 87 4.15 1.98 5.89
N ILE A 88 3.47 3.04 5.50
CA ILE A 88 2.86 3.98 6.43
C ILE A 88 1.62 3.34 7.08
N ASP A 89 1.40 3.61 8.37
CA ASP A 89 0.17 3.21 9.05
C ASP A 89 -0.99 4.07 8.55
N GLU A 90 -2.03 3.41 8.01
CA GLU A 90 -3.18 4.08 7.40
C GLU A 90 -4.07 4.76 8.45
N GLU A 91 -4.25 4.13 9.61
CA GLU A 91 -5.05 4.65 10.72
C GLU A 91 -4.36 5.85 11.37
N GLU A 92 -3.03 5.77 11.54
CA GLU A 92 -2.24 6.87 12.07
C GLU A 92 -2.20 8.06 11.10
N LEU A 93 -2.07 7.79 9.79
CA LEU A 93 -2.14 8.81 8.74
C LEU A 93 -3.48 9.53 8.77
N HIS A 94 -4.58 8.77 8.79
CA HIS A 94 -5.93 9.33 8.81
C HIS A 94 -6.16 10.18 10.06
N THR A 95 -5.85 9.64 11.24
CA THR A 95 -6.07 10.33 12.52
C THR A 95 -5.30 11.64 12.59
N LYS A 96 -3.99 11.62 12.27
CA LYS A 96 -3.16 12.83 12.28
C LYS A 96 -3.63 13.85 11.26
N LEU A 97 -4.08 13.42 10.07
CA LEU A 97 -4.62 14.36 9.07
C LEU A 97 -5.91 15.03 9.57
N VAL A 98 -6.86 14.26 10.13
CA VAL A 98 -8.13 14.81 10.65
C VAL A 98 -7.92 15.75 11.83
N GLU A 99 -7.02 15.41 12.76
CA GLU A 99 -6.68 16.29 13.88
C GLU A 99 -6.10 17.63 13.40
N ASN A 100 -5.26 17.60 12.36
CA ASN A 100 -4.65 18.82 11.82
C ASN A 100 -5.62 19.63 10.95
N ILE A 101 -6.53 18.98 10.22
CA ILE A 101 -7.57 19.67 9.46
C ILE A 101 -8.49 20.44 10.41
N ASN A 102 -8.85 19.87 11.56
CA ASN A 102 -9.65 20.54 12.60
C ASN A 102 -8.85 21.52 13.47
N GLY A 103 -7.53 21.62 13.26
CA GLY A 103 -6.63 22.53 13.97
C GLY A 103 -6.71 23.97 13.45
N ASP A 104 -5.77 24.80 13.89
CA ASP A 104 -5.67 26.20 13.44
C ASP A 104 -5.21 26.27 11.96
N PRO A 105 -6.06 26.76 11.04
CA PRO A 105 -5.76 26.79 9.60
C PRO A 105 -4.63 27.76 9.23
N THR A 106 -4.14 28.58 10.17
CA THR A 106 -3.04 29.53 9.93
C THR A 106 -1.65 28.95 10.20
N ASN A 107 -1.56 27.75 10.80
CA ASN A 107 -0.29 27.10 11.10
C ASN A 107 0.03 26.00 10.07
N ILE A 108 1.25 26.05 9.53
CA ILE A 108 1.82 24.95 8.77
C ILE A 108 2.32 23.92 9.78
N VAL A 109 1.79 22.70 9.71
CA VAL A 109 2.21 21.60 10.58
C VAL A 109 3.00 20.58 9.77
N GLU A 110 4.20 20.25 10.26
CA GLU A 110 5.02 19.17 9.72
C GLU A 110 4.63 17.85 10.41
N LEU A 111 4.11 16.90 9.63
CA LEU A 111 3.70 15.59 10.14
C LEU A 111 4.82 14.58 9.93
N THR A 112 5.32 14.03 11.04
CA THR A 112 6.27 12.91 11.02
C THR A 112 5.51 11.60 11.23
N PHE A 113 5.80 10.62 10.37
CA PHE A 113 5.22 9.28 10.42
C PHE A 113 6.33 8.25 10.58
N GLU A 114 6.13 7.29 11.46
CA GLU A 114 7.01 6.13 11.56
C GLU A 114 6.56 5.09 10.52
N LEU A 115 7.47 4.72 9.63
CA LEU A 115 7.19 3.68 8.65
C LEU A 115 7.35 2.31 9.29
N LYS A 116 6.32 1.49 9.20
CA LYS A 116 6.34 0.10 9.65
C LYS A 116 7.09 -0.74 8.61
N GLU A 117 7.95 -1.63 9.08
CA GLU A 117 8.63 -2.57 8.21
C GLU A 117 7.62 -3.61 7.69
N GLU A 118 7.65 -3.83 6.38
CA GLU A 118 6.88 -4.87 5.72
C GLU A 118 7.85 -5.96 5.24
N GLU A 119 7.72 -7.16 5.80
CA GLU A 119 8.59 -8.27 5.45
C GLU A 119 8.28 -8.80 4.04
N ALA A 120 9.31 -9.22 3.32
CA ALA A 120 9.13 -9.90 2.05
C ALA A 120 8.48 -11.28 2.26
N LYS A 121 7.66 -11.69 1.29
CA LYS A 121 6.95 -12.99 1.33
C LYS A 121 7.92 -14.18 1.24
N VAL A 122 9.00 -14.02 0.48
CA VAL A 122 10.05 -15.02 0.34
C VAL A 122 11.33 -14.44 0.94
N LYS A 123 11.86 -15.12 1.96
CA LYS A 123 13.10 -14.77 2.64
C LYS A 123 14.27 -15.62 2.17
N GLU A 124 15.49 -15.13 2.35
CA GLU A 124 16.74 -15.82 2.06
C GLU A 124 16.79 -17.16 2.80
N ASP A 125 16.31 -17.20 4.05
CA ASP A 125 16.28 -18.40 4.87
C ASP A 125 15.33 -19.48 4.34
N ASP A 126 14.29 -19.10 3.59
CA ASP A 126 13.44 -20.07 2.90
C ASP A 126 14.15 -20.65 1.68
N LEU A 127 14.89 -19.81 0.94
CA LEU A 127 15.66 -20.26 -0.23
C LEU A 127 16.89 -21.08 0.15
N LYS A 128 17.50 -20.85 1.32
CA LYS A 128 18.58 -21.70 1.87
C LYS A 128 18.15 -23.14 2.11
N LYS A 129 16.86 -23.42 2.26
CA LYS A 129 16.33 -24.80 2.38
C LYS A 129 16.42 -25.56 1.05
N ILE A 130 16.67 -24.88 -0.06
CA ILE A 130 16.88 -25.50 -1.37
C ILE A 130 18.29 -26.08 -1.40
N THR A 131 18.40 -27.38 -1.14
CA THR A 131 19.68 -28.10 -0.98
C THR A 131 20.35 -28.49 -2.30
N GLY A 132 19.66 -28.31 -3.43
CA GLY A 132 20.20 -28.68 -4.74
C GLY A 132 19.12 -28.99 -5.76
N LYS A 133 19.57 -29.38 -6.96
CA LYS A 133 18.71 -29.86 -8.03
C LYS A 133 18.23 -31.27 -7.73
N ILE A 134 16.91 -31.44 -7.57
CA ILE A 134 16.28 -32.75 -7.33
C ILE A 134 16.19 -33.56 -8.63
N SER A 135 15.82 -32.93 -9.73
CA SER A 135 15.66 -33.56 -11.04
C SER A 135 15.91 -32.55 -12.15
N GLY A 136 16.21 -33.04 -13.35
CA GLY A 136 16.11 -32.23 -14.54
C GLY A 136 16.27 -33.04 -15.80
N TYR A 137 15.71 -32.50 -16.86
CA TYR A 137 15.72 -33.06 -18.18
C TYR A 137 16.18 -31.98 -19.16
N SER A 138 16.88 -32.38 -20.21
CA SER A 138 17.32 -31.47 -21.27
C SER A 138 17.08 -32.14 -22.59
N ASN A 139 16.57 -31.37 -23.55
CA ASN A 139 16.41 -31.81 -24.92
C ASN A 139 16.90 -30.70 -25.86
N SER A 140 17.46 -31.10 -27.00
CA SER A 140 17.88 -30.17 -28.04
C SER A 140 16.75 -29.96 -29.03
N TYR A 141 16.57 -28.72 -29.47
CA TYR A 141 15.69 -28.38 -30.60
C TYR A 141 16.51 -27.76 -31.73
N ARG A 142 15.98 -27.85 -32.95
CA ARG A 142 16.57 -27.17 -34.10
C ARG A 142 16.18 -25.70 -34.06
N ASP A 143 17.18 -24.84 -33.92
CA ASP A 143 17.03 -23.39 -34.08
C ASP A 143 16.99 -23.07 -35.58
N THR A 144 15.77 -22.91 -36.11
CA THR A 144 15.54 -22.53 -37.50
C THR A 144 15.14 -21.06 -37.63
N GLY A 145 15.29 -20.25 -36.57
CA GLY A 145 14.93 -18.83 -36.56
C GLY A 145 13.42 -18.57 -36.73
N ASP A 146 12.57 -19.54 -36.38
CA ASP A 146 11.11 -19.43 -36.49
C ASP A 146 10.48 -18.99 -35.15
N GLY A 147 9.27 -18.42 -35.20
CA GLY A 147 8.55 -17.89 -34.04
C GLY A 147 8.36 -18.90 -32.90
N ARG A 148 8.42 -20.20 -33.20
CA ARG A 148 8.47 -21.27 -32.19
C ARG A 148 9.63 -21.10 -31.21
N VAL A 149 10.84 -20.79 -31.69
CA VAL A 149 12.03 -20.65 -30.84
C VAL A 149 11.87 -19.45 -29.91
N ARG A 150 11.39 -18.33 -30.46
CA ARG A 150 11.12 -17.12 -29.68
C ARG A 150 10.07 -17.37 -28.60
N ASN A 151 8.97 -18.03 -28.94
CA ASN A 151 7.91 -18.39 -28.00
C ASN A 151 8.41 -19.31 -26.88
N MET A 152 9.23 -20.32 -27.21
CA MET A 152 9.84 -21.20 -26.22
C MET A 152 10.78 -20.43 -25.29
N GLN A 153 11.56 -19.49 -25.82
CA GLN A 153 12.44 -18.64 -25.01
C GLN A 153 11.62 -17.77 -24.03
N ILE A 154 10.58 -17.08 -24.50
CA ILE A 154 9.73 -16.24 -23.66
C ILE A 154 9.02 -17.08 -22.58
N ALA A 155 8.52 -18.26 -22.94
CA ALA A 155 7.91 -19.18 -21.98
C ALA A 155 8.92 -19.67 -20.94
N ALA A 156 10.14 -20.01 -21.36
CA ALA A 156 11.20 -20.44 -20.44
C ALA A 156 11.64 -19.31 -19.51
N GLU A 157 11.80 -18.09 -20.02
CA GLU A 157 12.13 -16.89 -19.23
C GLU A 157 11.04 -16.57 -18.21
N THR A 158 9.77 -16.70 -18.59
CA THR A 158 8.61 -16.49 -17.70
C THR A 158 8.56 -17.53 -16.58
N VAL A 159 8.84 -18.81 -16.88
CA VAL A 159 8.82 -19.89 -15.89
C VAL A 159 10.07 -19.87 -14.99
N ASN A 160 11.20 -19.40 -15.52
CA ASN A 160 12.48 -19.42 -14.81
C ASN A 160 12.44 -18.59 -13.52
N GLY A 161 12.98 -19.15 -12.44
CA GLY A 161 13.00 -18.49 -11.14
C GLY A 161 11.67 -18.52 -10.37
N THR A 162 10.66 -19.26 -10.85
CA THR A 162 9.41 -19.47 -10.09
C THR A 162 9.69 -20.24 -8.81
N ILE A 163 9.27 -19.68 -7.68
CA ILE A 163 9.33 -20.30 -6.35
C ILE A 163 7.93 -20.83 -6.02
N VAL A 164 7.85 -22.08 -5.61
CA VAL A 164 6.60 -22.75 -5.24
C VAL A 164 6.69 -23.13 -3.77
N MET A 165 5.90 -22.49 -2.93
CA MET A 165 5.90 -22.70 -1.49
C MET A 165 5.14 -24.00 -1.12
N PRO A 166 5.35 -24.55 0.09
CA PRO A 166 4.61 -25.72 0.54
C PRO A 166 3.09 -25.48 0.48
N GLY A 167 2.38 -26.33 -0.26
CA GLY A 167 0.93 -26.23 -0.46
C GLY A 167 0.50 -25.37 -1.65
N GLU A 168 1.42 -24.69 -2.33
CA GLU A 168 1.12 -23.99 -3.58
C GLU A 168 1.11 -24.95 -4.77
N GLU A 169 0.27 -24.64 -5.76
CA GLU A 169 0.20 -25.35 -7.02
C GLU A 169 0.92 -24.56 -8.12
N PHE A 170 1.86 -25.21 -8.80
CA PHE A 170 2.45 -24.65 -10.01
C PHE A 170 1.57 -24.97 -11.22
N SER A 171 1.09 -23.92 -11.90
CA SER A 171 0.37 -24.05 -13.18
C SER A 171 1.09 -23.27 -14.28
N TYR A 172 1.66 -24.03 -15.23
CA TYR A 172 2.38 -23.48 -16.39
C TYR A 172 1.49 -22.52 -17.21
N ASN A 173 0.25 -22.90 -17.50
CA ASN A 173 -0.68 -22.08 -18.28
C ASN A 173 -1.11 -20.83 -17.51
N ALA A 174 -1.29 -20.92 -16.19
CA ALA A 174 -1.63 -19.76 -15.37
C ALA A 174 -0.48 -18.74 -15.33
N LEU A 175 0.76 -19.22 -15.27
CA LEU A 175 1.93 -18.37 -15.20
C LEU A 175 2.23 -17.66 -16.53
N ILE A 176 2.12 -18.37 -17.65
CA ILE A 176 2.36 -17.79 -18.98
C ILE A 176 1.17 -16.92 -19.44
N GLY A 177 -0.05 -17.34 -19.11
CA GLY A 177 -1.27 -16.68 -19.56
C GLY A 177 -1.40 -16.68 -21.09
N ASP A 178 -2.08 -15.65 -21.61
CA ASP A 178 -2.31 -15.55 -23.05
C ASP A 178 -1.01 -15.31 -23.84
N THR A 179 -0.80 -16.09 -24.89
CA THR A 179 0.40 -16.07 -25.76
C THR A 179 0.20 -15.11 -26.93
N THR A 180 0.01 -13.83 -26.61
CA THR A 180 -0.37 -12.80 -27.57
C THR A 180 0.83 -12.03 -28.16
N PRO A 181 0.70 -11.43 -29.36
CA PRO A 181 1.79 -10.68 -29.99
C PRO A 181 2.32 -9.49 -29.19
N ASP A 182 1.49 -8.84 -28.38
CA ASP A 182 1.89 -7.74 -27.48
C ASP A 182 2.87 -8.20 -26.38
N LYS A 183 2.83 -9.47 -25.99
CA LYS A 183 3.82 -10.07 -25.08
C LYS A 183 5.05 -10.61 -25.81
N GLY A 184 5.16 -10.36 -27.11
CA GLY A 184 6.28 -10.80 -27.95
C GLY A 184 6.16 -12.21 -28.50
N TYR A 185 5.00 -12.86 -28.35
CA TYR A 185 4.75 -14.17 -28.98
C TYR A 185 4.52 -14.02 -30.48
N GLU A 186 5.11 -14.93 -31.24
CA GLU A 186 5.04 -14.93 -32.70
C GLU A 186 4.20 -16.10 -33.21
N LYS A 187 3.69 -15.98 -34.44
CA LYS A 187 2.99 -17.08 -35.10
C LYS A 187 3.98 -18.21 -35.36
N ALA A 188 3.79 -19.34 -34.70
CA ALA A 188 4.55 -20.56 -34.96
C ALA A 188 3.77 -21.46 -35.93
N ASN A 189 4.48 -22.10 -36.87
CA ASN A 189 3.91 -23.05 -37.84
C ASN A 189 4.00 -24.51 -37.36
#